data_AF-A0A1D6FXL9-F1
#
_entry.id   AF-A0A1D6FXL9-F1
#
_cell.length_a   1.000
_cell.length_b   1.000
_cell.length_c   1.000
_cell.angle_alpha   90.00
_cell.angle_beta   90.00
_cell.angle_gamma   90.00
#
_symmetry.space_group_name_H-M   'P 1'
#
loop_
_entity.id
_entity.type
_entity.pdbx_description
1 polymer ?
#
loop_
_entity_poly.entity_id
_entity_poly.type
_entity_poly.pdbx_seq_one_letter_code
_entity_poly.pdbx_strand_id
1 'polypeptide(L)'
;MKKGGLKDENIIVFMYDDIAHSPENPRPGVIINHPQGGDVYAGVPKDYTGRDVNVDNFFAVLLGNKTALRGGSGKVVDSGPNDHIFVFYSDHGGPGVLGMPTYPYLYGDDLVDVLKKKHAAGTYKSLVFYLEACESGSIFEGLLPNDINVYATTASNADESSWGTYCPGEFPSPPPEYDTCLGDLYSVAWMEDSDFHNLRTESLKQQYKLVKDRTAVHDTFSYGSHVMQYGALELNVQRLFSYIGTDPANDGNTFIEDNSLPSFSKAVNQRDADLVYFWQKYRKLADSSHAKNEARKELLEVMAHRSHVDSSVELIGSLLFGSEDGPRVLKAVRAPGEPLVDDWSCLKSIVRTFEARCGSLAQYGMKHMRSFANMCNAGILPEAVSKVAAQACSSIPSNPWSSIHKGFSA
;
A
#
# COMPACT_ATOMS: atom_id res chain seq x y z
N MET A 1 -17.53 8.57 1.66
CA MET A 1 -17.73 8.71 3.14
C MET A 1 -18.47 9.98 3.55
N LYS A 2 -17.92 11.20 3.38
CA LYS A 2 -18.62 12.45 3.79
C LYS A 2 -20.01 12.60 3.13
N LYS A 3 -20.09 12.38 1.82
CA LYS A 3 -21.38 12.34 1.07
C LYS A 3 -22.35 11.29 1.63
N GLY A 4 -21.81 10.20 2.18
CA GLY A 4 -22.58 9.15 2.84
C GLY A 4 -23.13 9.50 4.23
N GLY A 5 -22.78 10.67 4.77
CA GLY A 5 -23.23 11.16 6.07
C GLY A 5 -22.26 10.91 7.23
N LEU A 6 -21.07 10.34 6.98
CA LEU A 6 -20.03 10.24 8.01
C LEU A 6 -19.50 11.64 8.35
N LYS A 7 -19.36 11.91 9.65
CA LYS A 7 -18.87 13.19 10.16
C LYS A 7 -17.35 13.21 10.26
N ASP A 8 -16.75 14.38 10.03
CA ASP A 8 -15.30 14.58 10.11
C ASP A 8 -14.71 14.22 11.49
N GLU A 9 -15.48 14.36 12.57
CA GLU A 9 -15.08 13.95 13.92
C GLU A 9 -14.81 12.43 14.04
N ASN A 10 -15.37 11.63 13.14
CA ASN A 10 -15.23 10.17 13.09
C ASN A 10 -14.39 9.68 11.90
N ILE A 11 -13.89 10.59 11.05
CA ILE A 11 -12.98 10.27 9.95
C ILE A 11 -11.59 10.76 10.33
N ILE A 12 -10.64 9.84 10.43
CA ILE A 12 -9.25 10.14 10.80
C ILE A 12 -8.39 9.98 9.56
N VAL A 13 -7.68 11.04 9.17
CA VAL A 13 -6.90 11.04 7.93
C VAL A 13 -5.41 11.08 8.20
N PHE A 14 -4.72 10.12 7.60
CA PHE A 14 -3.26 10.09 7.48
C PHE A 14 -2.89 10.38 6.02
N MET A 15 -2.21 11.49 5.77
CA MET A 15 -1.63 11.80 4.45
C MET A 15 -0.43 12.71 4.66
N TYR A 16 0.66 12.49 3.93
CA TYR A 16 1.88 13.28 4.16
C TYR A 16 1.68 14.79 3.88
N ASP A 17 0.71 15.11 3.01
CA ASP A 17 0.23 16.46 2.69
C ASP A 17 1.20 17.32 1.85
N ASP A 18 1.96 16.67 0.97
CA ASP A 18 2.95 17.28 0.08
C ASP A 18 2.52 17.36 -1.39
N ILE A 19 1.32 16.88 -1.74
CA ILE A 19 0.85 16.85 -3.14
C ILE A 19 0.12 18.14 -3.55
N ALA A 20 -0.86 18.60 -2.76
CA ALA A 20 -1.74 19.70 -3.17
C ALA A 20 -0.98 21.01 -3.47
N HIS A 21 0.08 21.31 -2.73
CA HIS A 21 0.90 22.51 -2.91
C HIS A 21 2.31 22.20 -3.42
N SER A 22 2.53 21.01 -3.98
CA SER A 22 3.79 20.70 -4.65
C SER A 22 4.05 21.69 -5.78
N PRO A 23 5.29 22.18 -5.98
CA PRO A 23 5.66 22.98 -7.15
C PRO A 23 5.40 22.27 -8.49
N GLU A 24 5.30 20.94 -8.45
CA GLU A 24 5.03 20.11 -9.63
C GLU A 24 3.54 19.83 -9.83
N ASN A 25 2.67 20.23 -8.90
CA ASN A 25 1.24 20.10 -9.09
C ASN A 25 0.75 21.19 -10.07
N PRO A 26 0.20 20.83 -11.24
CA PRO A 26 -0.26 21.81 -12.23
C PRO A 26 -1.52 22.56 -11.77
N ARG A 27 -2.19 22.11 -10.71
CA ARG A 27 -3.38 22.73 -10.11
C ARG A 27 -3.17 22.93 -8.60
N PRO A 28 -2.42 23.96 -8.17
CA PRO A 28 -2.14 24.19 -6.76
C PRO A 28 -3.41 24.25 -5.90
N GLY A 29 -3.40 23.54 -4.78
CA GLY A 29 -4.52 23.41 -3.85
C GLY A 29 -5.56 22.36 -4.25
N VAL A 30 -5.39 21.66 -5.38
CA VAL A 30 -6.32 20.66 -5.91
C VAL A 30 -5.64 19.30 -6.04
N ILE A 31 -6.37 18.23 -5.71
CA ILE A 31 -6.01 16.84 -6.04
C ILE A 31 -7.20 16.20 -6.74
N ILE A 32 -6.95 15.44 -7.79
CA ILE A 32 -7.99 14.68 -8.53
C ILE A 32 -7.66 13.19 -8.49
N ASN A 33 -8.69 12.33 -8.40
CA ASN A 33 -8.55 10.86 -8.42
C ASN A 33 -9.24 10.23 -9.66
N HIS A 34 -9.60 11.05 -10.64
CA HIS A 34 -10.21 10.61 -11.90
C HIS A 34 -9.88 11.63 -13.00
N PRO A 35 -9.63 11.23 -14.27
CA PRO A 35 -9.25 12.16 -15.33
C PRO A 35 -10.22 13.33 -15.56
N GLN A 36 -11.50 13.09 -15.31
CA GLN A 36 -12.60 14.06 -15.44
C GLN A 36 -13.20 14.44 -14.07
N GLY A 37 -12.58 14.02 -12.97
CA GLY A 37 -13.06 14.25 -11.61
C GLY A 37 -12.82 15.68 -11.13
N GLY A 38 -13.61 16.08 -10.12
CA GLY A 38 -13.40 17.31 -9.37
C GLY A 38 -12.32 17.18 -8.29
N ASP A 39 -12.08 18.28 -7.58
CA ASP A 39 -11.17 18.30 -6.44
C ASP A 39 -11.67 17.39 -5.29
N VAL A 40 -10.79 16.51 -4.82
CA VAL A 40 -11.03 15.64 -3.66
C VAL A 40 -10.24 16.06 -2.42
N TYR A 41 -9.40 17.10 -2.52
CA TYR A 41 -8.56 17.61 -1.43
C TYR A 41 -9.30 18.60 -0.51
N ALA A 42 -10.15 19.45 -1.08
CA ALA A 42 -10.89 20.46 -0.31
C ALA A 42 -11.69 19.84 0.84
N GLY A 43 -11.44 20.35 2.05
CA GLY A 43 -12.17 19.95 3.26
C GLY A 43 -11.81 18.57 3.81
N VAL A 44 -10.74 17.94 3.34
CA VAL A 44 -10.16 16.74 3.96
C VAL A 44 -9.44 17.13 5.26
N PRO A 45 -9.78 16.53 6.42
CA PRO A 45 -9.09 16.80 7.69
C PRO A 45 -7.58 16.52 7.61
N LYS A 46 -6.78 17.35 8.29
CA LYS A 46 -5.32 17.20 8.41
C LYS A 46 -4.96 16.59 9.77
N ASP A 47 -5.46 15.39 10.05
CA ASP A 47 -5.29 14.80 11.39
C ASP A 47 -3.85 14.40 11.66
N TYR A 48 -3.21 13.69 10.73
CA TYR A 48 -1.81 13.31 10.82
C TYR A 48 -1.15 13.57 9.47
N THR A 49 -0.21 14.51 9.45
CA THR A 49 0.52 14.93 8.24
C THR A 49 2.02 14.96 8.44
N GLY A 50 2.78 14.98 7.35
CA GLY A 50 4.24 14.94 7.39
C GLY A 50 4.75 13.76 8.22
N ARG A 51 5.62 14.06 9.20
CA ARG A 51 6.24 13.04 10.07
C ARG A 51 5.27 12.42 11.10
N ASP A 52 4.09 12.99 11.27
CA ASP A 52 3.08 12.41 12.16
C ASP A 52 2.36 11.22 11.49
N VAL A 53 2.60 11.00 10.18
CA VAL A 53 2.22 9.77 9.47
C VAL A 53 3.25 8.69 9.75
N ASN A 54 3.17 8.10 10.93
CA ASN A 54 4.06 7.04 11.41
C ASN A 54 3.28 5.87 12.03
N VAL A 55 3.96 4.72 12.15
CA VAL A 55 3.36 3.45 12.62
C VAL A 55 2.79 3.58 14.03
N ASP A 56 3.52 4.24 14.93
CA ASP A 56 3.09 4.43 16.33
C ASP A 56 1.76 5.18 16.41
N ASN A 57 1.63 6.29 15.67
CA ASN A 57 0.40 7.06 15.59
C ASN A 57 -0.73 6.26 14.95
N PHE A 58 -0.47 5.53 13.85
CA PHE A 58 -1.49 4.71 13.20
C PHE A 58 -2.05 3.65 14.14
N PHE A 59 -1.18 2.95 14.88
CA PHE A 59 -1.58 1.95 15.87
C PHE A 59 -2.29 2.56 17.08
N ALA A 60 -1.78 3.68 17.60
CA ALA A 60 -2.44 4.40 18.70
C ALA A 60 -3.83 4.88 18.30
N VAL A 61 -4.01 5.36 17.06
CA VAL A 61 -5.31 5.73 16.50
C VAL A 61 -6.27 4.55 16.46
N LEU A 62 -5.87 3.42 15.88
CA LEU A 62 -6.72 2.23 15.79
C LEU A 62 -7.15 1.73 17.18
N LEU A 63 -6.25 1.80 18.15
CA LEU A 63 -6.51 1.39 19.54
C LEU A 63 -7.32 2.41 20.35
N GLY A 64 -7.60 3.61 19.82
CA GLY A 64 -8.25 4.67 20.60
C GLY A 64 -7.35 5.28 21.68
N ASN A 65 -6.02 5.10 21.60
CA ASN A 65 -5.09 5.48 22.66
C ASN A 65 -4.50 6.89 22.45
N LYS A 66 -5.23 7.90 22.94
CA LYS A 66 -4.79 9.31 22.86
C LYS A 66 -3.44 9.59 23.54
N THR A 67 -3.09 8.83 24.58
CA THR A 67 -1.85 9.05 25.35
C THR A 67 -0.58 8.53 24.66
N ALA A 68 -0.75 7.61 23.69
CA ALA A 68 0.37 7.07 22.91
C ALA A 68 0.71 7.92 21.67
N LEU A 69 -0.16 8.88 21.31
CA LEU A 69 0.06 9.73 20.15
C LEU A 69 1.25 10.67 20.32
N ARG A 70 1.88 10.98 19.20
CA ARG A 70 2.94 11.99 19.08
C ARG A 70 2.62 12.89 17.89
N GLY A 71 2.30 14.16 18.17
CA GLY A 71 1.87 15.09 17.13
C GLY A 71 0.45 14.82 16.62
N GLY A 72 0.10 15.42 15.48
CA GLY A 72 -1.23 15.34 14.88
C GLY A 72 -2.33 16.05 15.67
N SER A 73 -3.58 15.85 15.24
CA SER A 73 -4.78 16.49 15.80
C SER A 73 -5.23 15.89 17.14
N GLY A 74 -4.71 14.71 17.51
CA GLY A 74 -5.18 13.96 18.68
C GLY A 74 -6.42 13.10 18.44
N LYS A 75 -6.97 13.09 17.22
CA LYS A 75 -8.16 12.30 16.86
C LYS A 75 -7.80 10.81 16.79
N VAL A 76 -8.60 9.96 17.42
CA VAL A 76 -8.42 8.49 17.46
C VAL A 76 -9.75 7.77 17.28
N VAL A 77 -9.72 6.46 17.05
CA VAL A 77 -10.92 5.62 16.99
C VAL A 77 -11.42 5.30 18.41
N ASP A 78 -12.05 6.30 19.03
CA ASP A 78 -12.68 6.25 20.36
C ASP A 78 -14.09 5.61 20.27
N SER A 79 -14.13 4.38 19.75
CA SER A 79 -15.36 3.68 19.39
C SER A 79 -15.94 2.82 20.52
N GLY A 80 -17.25 2.62 20.51
CA GLY A 80 -17.99 1.72 21.39
C GLY A 80 -18.29 0.35 20.77
N PRO A 81 -18.87 -0.59 21.55
CA PRO A 81 -19.11 -1.97 21.12
C PRO A 81 -20.11 -2.13 19.97
N ASN A 82 -20.91 -1.10 19.68
CA ASN A 82 -21.91 -1.13 18.60
C ASN A 82 -21.45 -0.45 17.32
N ASP A 83 -20.26 0.15 17.32
CA ASP A 83 -19.76 0.94 16.20
C ASP A 83 -19.18 0.06 15.10
N HIS A 84 -19.30 0.53 13.87
CA HIS A 84 -18.67 -0.07 12.69
C HIS A 84 -17.44 0.75 12.32
N ILE A 85 -16.32 0.07 12.07
CA ILE A 85 -15.06 0.72 11.68
C ILE A 85 -14.76 0.37 10.22
N PHE A 86 -14.39 1.37 9.42
CA PHE A 86 -13.84 1.19 8.08
C PHE A 86 -12.42 1.74 8.05
N VAL A 87 -11.46 0.89 7.69
CA VAL A 87 -10.06 1.26 7.49
C VAL A 87 -9.73 1.09 6.01
N PHE A 88 -9.12 2.12 5.43
CA PHE A 88 -8.59 2.07 4.07
C PHE A 88 -7.14 2.55 4.07
N TYR A 89 -6.26 1.77 3.46
CA TYR A 89 -4.84 2.06 3.26
C TYR A 89 -4.52 1.99 1.76
N SER A 90 -3.74 2.96 1.27
CA SER A 90 -3.26 3.04 -0.12
C SER A 90 -1.83 3.59 -0.12
N ASP A 91 -0.85 2.75 -0.47
CA ASP A 91 0.56 3.12 -0.69
C ASP A 91 1.30 1.92 -1.33
N HIS A 92 2.63 2.00 -1.41
CA HIS A 92 3.49 0.87 -1.73
C HIS A 92 3.45 -0.25 -0.68
N GLY A 93 3.77 -1.46 -1.12
CA GLY A 93 3.93 -2.63 -0.26
C GLY A 93 5.02 -3.57 -0.72
N GLY A 94 5.21 -4.61 0.07
CA GLY A 94 5.97 -5.81 -0.27
C GLY A 94 5.47 -6.98 0.57
N PRO A 95 6.04 -8.18 0.38
CA PRO A 95 5.65 -9.35 1.16
C PRO A 95 5.75 -9.07 2.68
N GLY A 96 4.62 -9.03 3.39
CA GLY A 96 4.53 -8.85 4.84
C GLY A 96 4.78 -7.43 5.35
N VAL A 97 4.90 -6.43 4.46
CA VAL A 97 5.23 -5.05 4.84
C VAL A 97 4.44 -4.03 4.03
N LEU A 98 4.01 -2.96 4.69
CA LEU A 98 3.33 -1.80 4.12
C LEU A 98 4.18 -0.55 4.30
N GLY A 99 4.27 0.26 3.25
CA GLY A 99 5.00 1.52 3.24
C GLY A 99 4.49 2.52 4.28
N MET A 100 5.39 3.36 4.76
CA MET A 100 5.05 4.55 5.53
C MET A 100 5.97 5.67 5.03
N PRO A 101 5.51 6.92 4.99
CA PRO A 101 6.36 8.03 4.56
C PRO A 101 7.48 8.34 5.59
N THR A 102 7.37 7.77 6.80
CA THR A 102 8.43 7.75 7.82
C THR A 102 8.87 6.32 8.12
N TYR A 103 10.11 6.16 8.56
CA TYR A 103 10.61 4.90 9.08
C TYR A 103 10.30 4.70 10.57
N PRO A 104 10.10 3.45 11.03
CA PRO A 104 10.08 2.20 10.25
C PRO A 104 8.78 2.00 9.45
N TYR A 105 8.76 1.01 8.56
CA TYR A 105 7.55 0.57 7.86
C TYR A 105 6.64 -0.27 8.75
N LEU A 106 5.41 -0.49 8.30
CA LEU A 106 4.38 -1.24 9.03
C LEU A 106 4.46 -2.73 8.64
N TYR A 107 4.68 -3.62 9.60
CA TYR A 107 4.75 -5.07 9.37
C TYR A 107 3.42 -5.77 9.68
N GLY A 108 3.12 -6.83 8.92
CA GLY A 108 1.86 -7.56 9.01
C GLY A 108 1.58 -8.15 10.40
N ASP A 109 2.61 -8.67 11.08
CA ASP A 109 2.49 -9.19 12.45
C ASP A 109 2.01 -8.11 13.44
N ASP A 110 2.64 -6.94 13.41
CA ASP A 110 2.29 -5.83 14.30
C ASP A 110 0.86 -5.34 14.04
N LEU A 111 0.47 -5.20 12.77
CA LEU A 111 -0.89 -4.77 12.41
C LEU A 111 -1.94 -5.76 12.89
N VAL A 112 -1.76 -7.05 12.62
CA VAL A 112 -2.71 -8.08 13.03
C VAL A 112 -2.78 -8.17 14.56
N ASP A 113 -1.67 -8.00 15.26
CA ASP A 113 -1.67 -7.92 16.73
C ASP A 113 -2.40 -6.70 17.26
N VAL A 114 -2.32 -5.55 16.59
CA VAL A 114 -3.14 -4.38 16.92
C VAL A 114 -4.64 -4.66 16.70
N LEU A 115 -5.01 -5.34 15.62
CA LEU A 115 -6.41 -5.73 15.36
C LEU A 115 -6.93 -6.69 16.43
N LYS A 116 -6.12 -7.68 16.84
CA LYS A 116 -6.45 -8.59 17.96
C LYS A 116 -6.62 -7.83 19.27
N LYS A 117 -5.74 -6.87 19.57
CA LYS A 117 -5.86 -6.00 20.78
C LYS A 117 -7.12 -5.14 20.73
N LYS A 118 -7.44 -4.56 19.56
CA LYS A 118 -8.68 -3.78 19.35
C LYS A 118 -9.91 -4.65 19.55
N HIS A 119 -9.89 -5.90 19.09
CA HIS A 119 -10.96 -6.88 19.30
C HIS A 119 -11.12 -7.23 20.78
N ALA A 120 -10.02 -7.56 21.46
CA ALA A 120 -10.02 -7.90 22.88
C ALA A 120 -10.57 -6.77 23.78
N ALA A 121 -10.42 -5.52 23.34
CA ALA A 121 -11.02 -4.36 24.02
C ALA A 121 -12.56 -4.28 23.86
N GLY A 122 -13.16 -5.02 22.94
CA GLY A 122 -14.62 -5.03 22.72
C GLY A 122 -15.17 -3.69 22.25
N THR A 123 -14.36 -2.89 21.55
CA THR A 123 -14.70 -1.49 21.19
C THR A 123 -15.18 -1.34 19.75
N TYR A 124 -15.74 -2.37 19.14
CA TYR A 124 -16.44 -2.31 17.85
C TYR A 124 -17.32 -3.53 17.65
N LYS A 125 -18.33 -3.40 16.79
CA LYS A 125 -19.22 -4.48 16.38
C LYS A 125 -18.62 -5.30 15.24
N SER A 126 -18.16 -4.62 14.20
CA SER A 126 -17.42 -5.21 13.08
C SER A 126 -16.51 -4.18 12.41
N LEU A 127 -15.40 -4.64 11.83
CA LEU A 127 -14.40 -3.81 11.17
C LEU A 127 -14.18 -4.31 9.75
N VAL A 128 -14.17 -3.38 8.79
CA VAL A 128 -13.81 -3.64 7.38
C VAL A 128 -12.47 -2.98 7.10
N PHE A 129 -11.56 -3.73 6.46
CA PHE A 129 -10.23 -3.24 6.08
C PHE A 129 -10.02 -3.40 4.57
N TYR A 130 -9.88 -2.29 3.85
CA TYR A 130 -9.53 -2.27 2.42
C TYR A 130 -8.06 -1.90 2.27
N LEU A 131 -7.31 -2.72 1.54
CA LEU A 131 -5.86 -2.61 1.45
C LEU A 131 -5.38 -2.56 -0.01
N GLU A 132 -4.96 -1.37 -0.45
CA GLU A 132 -4.26 -1.15 -1.71
C GLU A 132 -2.75 -1.11 -1.46
N ALA A 133 -2.05 -2.17 -1.88
CA ALA A 133 -0.60 -2.26 -1.90
C ALA A 133 -0.14 -3.49 -2.72
N CYS A 134 1.12 -3.48 -3.16
CA CYS A 134 1.78 -4.66 -3.71
C CYS A 134 1.81 -5.80 -2.67
N GLU A 135 1.60 -7.02 -3.14
CA GLU A 135 1.61 -8.24 -2.33
C GLU A 135 0.71 -8.15 -1.08
N SER A 136 -0.37 -7.35 -1.14
CA SER A 136 -1.21 -6.97 0.00
C SER A 136 -1.86 -8.16 0.71
N GLY A 137 -2.09 -9.28 0.01
CA GLY A 137 -2.55 -10.52 0.62
C GLY A 137 -1.64 -11.04 1.75
N SER A 138 -0.33 -10.82 1.62
CA SER A 138 0.68 -11.30 2.58
C SER A 138 0.63 -10.61 3.95
N ILE A 139 -0.14 -9.51 4.07
CA ILE A 139 -0.37 -8.82 5.34
C ILE A 139 -1.34 -9.59 6.24
N PHE A 140 -2.26 -10.37 5.64
CA PHE A 140 -3.30 -11.08 6.39
C PHE A 140 -3.19 -12.60 6.28
N GLU A 141 -2.64 -13.12 5.19
CA GLU A 141 -2.51 -14.55 4.94
C GLU A 141 -1.69 -15.24 6.04
N GLY A 142 -2.27 -16.28 6.67
CA GLY A 142 -1.66 -16.99 7.80
C GLY A 142 -1.62 -16.22 9.13
N LEU A 143 -2.08 -14.97 9.18
CA LEU A 143 -2.00 -14.11 10.37
C LEU A 143 -3.38 -13.70 10.92
N LEU A 144 -4.28 -13.22 10.05
CA LEU A 144 -5.56 -12.65 10.45
C LEU A 144 -6.54 -13.77 10.84
N PRO A 145 -6.99 -13.84 12.09
CA PRO A 145 -7.96 -14.85 12.51
C PRO A 145 -9.37 -14.49 12.03
N ASN A 146 -10.23 -15.51 11.89
CA ASN A 146 -11.58 -15.34 11.37
C ASN A 146 -12.62 -15.00 12.46
N ASP A 147 -12.27 -15.09 13.74
CA ASP A 147 -13.18 -14.98 14.88
C ASP A 147 -13.11 -13.62 15.60
N ILE A 148 -12.47 -12.62 14.98
CA ILE A 148 -12.34 -11.27 15.57
C ILE A 148 -13.27 -10.23 14.96
N ASN A 149 -14.26 -10.60 14.13
CA ASN A 149 -15.17 -9.67 13.44
C ASN A 149 -14.46 -8.62 12.57
N VAL A 150 -13.31 -8.98 12.00
CA VAL A 150 -12.58 -8.19 11.00
C VAL A 150 -12.73 -8.86 9.65
N TYR A 151 -13.22 -8.13 8.65
CA TYR A 151 -13.23 -8.55 7.25
C TYR A 151 -12.27 -7.68 6.46
N ALA A 152 -11.31 -8.30 5.77
CA ALA A 152 -10.33 -7.60 4.97
C ALA A 152 -10.44 -7.95 3.49
N THR A 153 -10.23 -6.97 2.62
CA THR A 153 -9.99 -7.21 1.18
C THR A 153 -8.71 -6.53 0.74
N THR A 154 -8.02 -7.16 -0.19
CA THR A 154 -6.70 -6.71 -0.66
C THR A 154 -6.69 -6.55 -2.17
N ALA A 155 -5.95 -5.57 -2.67
CA ALA A 155 -5.80 -5.30 -4.10
C ALA A 155 -5.14 -6.45 -4.87
N SER A 156 -4.29 -7.22 -4.20
CA SER A 156 -3.60 -8.37 -4.78
C SER A 156 -3.51 -9.54 -3.79
N ASN A 157 -3.12 -10.71 -4.29
CA ASN A 157 -2.73 -11.85 -3.44
C ASN A 157 -1.35 -11.60 -2.79
N ALA A 158 -0.79 -12.60 -2.12
CA ALA A 158 0.50 -12.45 -1.43
C ALA A 158 1.73 -12.40 -2.35
N ASP A 159 1.57 -12.64 -3.66
CA ASP A 159 2.66 -12.79 -4.65
C ASP A 159 2.59 -11.81 -5.83
N GLU A 160 1.45 -11.16 -6.01
CA GLU A 160 1.23 -10.21 -7.10
C GLU A 160 1.35 -8.78 -6.62
N SER A 161 1.84 -7.92 -7.51
CA SER A 161 1.74 -6.47 -7.33
C SER A 161 0.30 -6.00 -7.46
N SER A 162 0.03 -4.81 -6.93
CA SER A 162 -1.10 -4.00 -7.34
C SER A 162 -0.72 -3.01 -8.45
N TRP A 163 -1.68 -2.20 -8.90
CA TRP A 163 -1.59 -1.46 -10.15
C TRP A 163 -2.09 -0.03 -10.03
N GLY A 164 -1.29 0.93 -10.46
CA GLY A 164 -1.69 2.32 -10.68
C GLY A 164 -2.53 2.45 -11.96
N THR A 165 -3.50 3.36 -11.97
CA THR A 165 -4.36 3.65 -13.13
C THR A 165 -4.44 5.16 -13.37
N TYR A 166 -5.08 5.55 -14.47
CA TYR A 166 -5.12 6.93 -14.90
C TYR A 166 -3.71 7.52 -15.06
N CYS A 167 -2.83 6.76 -15.71
CA CYS A 167 -1.42 7.08 -15.90
C CYS A 167 -1.15 7.74 -17.27
N PRO A 168 -0.13 8.62 -17.40
CA PRO A 168 0.23 9.24 -18.67
C PRO A 168 0.60 8.19 -19.73
N GLY A 169 -0.08 8.22 -20.88
CA GLY A 169 0.13 7.27 -21.97
C GLY A 169 -0.82 6.06 -21.96
N GLU A 170 -1.64 5.93 -20.91
CA GLU A 170 -2.68 4.90 -20.79
C GLU A 170 -4.07 5.44 -21.13
N PHE A 171 -5.07 4.55 -21.22
CA PHE A 171 -6.47 4.95 -21.41
C PHE A 171 -7.35 4.40 -20.26
N PRO A 172 -8.12 5.27 -19.57
CA PRO A 172 -8.19 6.72 -19.77
C PRO A 172 -6.95 7.41 -19.18
N SER A 173 -6.39 8.36 -19.95
CA SER A 173 -5.21 9.14 -19.57
C SER A 173 -5.60 10.27 -18.62
N PRO A 174 -4.72 10.71 -17.71
CA PRO A 174 -4.93 11.94 -16.95
C PRO A 174 -4.91 13.17 -17.87
N PRO A 175 -5.36 14.34 -17.39
CA PRO A 175 -5.16 15.60 -18.09
C PRO A 175 -3.68 15.79 -18.47
N PRO A 176 -3.34 16.31 -19.68
CA PRO A 176 -1.97 16.34 -20.20
C PRO A 176 -0.94 17.05 -19.33
N GLU A 177 -1.38 17.94 -18.44
CA GLU A 177 -0.56 18.66 -17.47
C GLU A 177 -0.04 17.79 -16.31
N TYR A 178 -0.61 16.61 -16.08
CA TYR A 178 -0.11 15.68 -15.06
C TYR A 178 0.93 14.71 -15.64
N ASP A 179 2.03 14.54 -14.91
CA ASP A 179 3.14 13.63 -15.23
C ASP A 179 3.10 12.32 -14.42
N THR A 180 2.07 12.13 -13.60
CA THR A 180 1.91 10.98 -12.70
C THR A 180 0.55 10.31 -12.89
N CYS A 181 0.40 9.09 -12.36
CA CYS A 181 -0.89 8.41 -12.24
C CYS A 181 -1.79 9.15 -11.25
N LEU A 182 -3.12 9.10 -11.43
CA LEU A 182 -4.07 9.81 -10.55
C LEU A 182 -4.66 8.94 -9.45
N GLY A 183 -4.61 7.61 -9.58
CA GLY A 183 -5.17 6.70 -8.60
C GLY A 183 -4.72 5.26 -8.85
N ASP A 184 -5.24 4.34 -8.03
CA ASP A 184 -4.86 2.92 -8.05
C ASP A 184 -6.06 2.05 -8.44
N LEU A 185 -5.85 1.00 -9.23
CA LEU A 185 -6.90 0.25 -9.91
C LEU A 185 -7.94 -0.33 -8.94
N TYR A 186 -7.50 -0.99 -7.86
CA TYR A 186 -8.43 -1.53 -6.85
C TYR A 186 -9.11 -0.39 -6.10
N SER A 187 -8.35 0.64 -5.71
CA SER A 187 -8.86 1.82 -5.01
C SER A 187 -9.96 2.53 -5.79
N VAL A 188 -9.73 2.89 -7.05
CA VAL A 188 -10.73 3.55 -7.89
C VAL A 188 -11.89 2.62 -8.20
N ALA A 189 -11.67 1.31 -8.31
CA ALA A 189 -12.73 0.36 -8.57
C ALA A 189 -13.79 0.36 -7.46
N TRP A 190 -13.39 0.27 -6.18
CA TRP A 190 -14.36 0.27 -5.08
C TRP A 190 -14.93 1.66 -4.81
N MET A 191 -14.13 2.73 -4.98
CA MET A 191 -14.60 4.10 -4.75
C MET A 191 -15.62 4.55 -5.78
N GLU A 192 -15.38 4.31 -7.06
CA GLU A 192 -16.31 4.72 -8.12
C GLU A 192 -17.60 3.90 -8.09
N ASP A 193 -17.51 2.60 -7.76
CA ASP A 193 -18.68 1.75 -7.50
C ASP A 193 -19.52 2.32 -6.35
N SER A 194 -18.87 2.65 -5.23
CA SER A 194 -19.52 3.24 -4.05
C SER A 194 -20.13 4.63 -4.32
N ASP A 195 -19.53 5.41 -5.22
CA ASP A 195 -20.00 6.74 -5.61
C ASP A 195 -21.20 6.67 -6.56
N PHE A 196 -21.45 5.53 -7.22
CA PHE A 196 -22.54 5.36 -8.17
C PHE A 196 -23.79 4.70 -7.56
N HIS A 197 -23.61 3.71 -6.68
CA HIS A 197 -24.69 2.88 -6.15
C HIS A 197 -25.34 3.39 -4.85
N ASN A 198 -26.59 2.97 -4.62
CA ASN A 198 -27.23 3.03 -3.30
C ASN A 198 -26.67 1.94 -2.39
N LEU A 199 -25.84 2.34 -1.44
CA LEU A 199 -25.06 1.43 -0.58
C LEU A 199 -25.90 0.72 0.49
N ARG A 200 -27.20 1.05 0.60
CA ARG A 200 -28.17 0.25 1.39
C ARG A 200 -28.57 -1.04 0.67
N THR A 201 -28.42 -1.07 -0.65
CA THR A 201 -28.83 -2.19 -1.51
C THR A 201 -27.66 -3.10 -1.88
N GLU A 202 -26.44 -2.60 -1.76
CA GLU A 202 -25.21 -3.33 -2.05
C GLU A 202 -24.57 -3.90 -0.78
N SER A 203 -24.14 -5.16 -0.85
CA SER A 203 -23.39 -5.85 0.21
C SER A 203 -21.88 -5.83 -0.03
N LEU A 204 -21.11 -6.04 1.04
CA LEU A 204 -19.64 -6.21 0.94
C LEU A 204 -19.25 -7.30 -0.08
N LYS A 205 -20.02 -8.39 -0.16
CA LYS A 205 -19.80 -9.46 -1.14
C LYS A 205 -19.97 -9.01 -2.58
N GLN A 206 -20.99 -8.18 -2.82
CA GLN A 206 -21.33 -7.71 -4.16
C GLN A 206 -20.25 -6.78 -4.68
N GLN A 207 -19.85 -5.79 -3.88
CA GLN A 207 -18.73 -4.91 -4.21
C GLN A 207 -17.43 -5.70 -4.37
N TYR A 208 -17.13 -6.66 -3.49
CA TYR A 208 -15.93 -7.50 -3.64
C TYR A 208 -15.87 -8.17 -5.01
N LYS A 209 -16.98 -8.75 -5.49
CA LYS A 209 -17.02 -9.39 -6.82
C LYS A 209 -16.79 -8.38 -7.93
N LEU A 210 -17.46 -7.23 -7.90
CA LEU A 210 -17.29 -6.19 -8.92
C LEU A 210 -15.86 -5.66 -8.96
N VAL A 211 -15.29 -5.38 -7.79
CA VAL A 211 -13.92 -4.90 -7.66
C VAL A 211 -12.94 -5.97 -8.12
N LYS A 212 -13.19 -7.25 -7.80
CA LYS A 212 -12.40 -8.38 -8.29
C LYS A 212 -12.42 -8.45 -9.81
N ASP A 213 -13.59 -8.42 -10.43
CA ASP A 213 -13.75 -8.56 -11.88
C ASP A 213 -13.09 -7.38 -12.63
N ARG A 214 -13.25 -6.15 -12.10
CA ARG A 214 -12.60 -4.94 -12.64
C ARG A 214 -11.08 -4.99 -12.48
N THR A 215 -10.59 -5.41 -11.33
CA THR A 215 -9.14 -5.47 -11.02
C THR A 215 -8.44 -6.63 -11.74
N ALA A 216 -9.15 -7.72 -12.05
CA ALA A 216 -8.63 -8.85 -12.81
C ALA A 216 -8.45 -8.55 -14.31
N VAL A 217 -8.96 -7.40 -14.79
CA VAL A 217 -8.99 -7.01 -16.21
C VAL A 217 -9.57 -8.15 -17.06
N HIS A 218 -10.78 -8.59 -16.70
CA HIS A 218 -11.49 -9.71 -17.33
C HIS A 218 -10.67 -11.01 -17.36
N ASP A 219 -10.12 -11.41 -16.21
CA ASP A 219 -9.33 -12.64 -16.00
C ASP A 219 -8.07 -12.77 -16.87
N THR A 220 -7.63 -11.69 -17.54
CA THR A 220 -6.38 -11.72 -18.30
C THR A 220 -5.16 -11.55 -17.42
N PHE A 221 -5.32 -10.90 -16.27
CA PHE A 221 -4.25 -10.54 -15.32
C PHE A 221 -3.02 -9.88 -15.98
N SER A 222 -3.19 -9.32 -17.19
CA SER A 222 -2.07 -8.75 -17.95
C SER A 222 -1.61 -7.43 -17.36
N TYR A 223 -2.55 -6.69 -16.77
CA TYR A 223 -2.39 -5.39 -16.11
C TYR A 223 -3.32 -5.31 -14.89
N GLY A 224 -3.41 -6.41 -14.14
CA GLY A 224 -4.38 -6.60 -13.07
C GLY A 224 -3.92 -7.61 -12.03
N SER A 225 -4.74 -7.81 -11.01
CA SER A 225 -4.38 -8.64 -9.84
C SER A 225 -5.58 -9.35 -9.24
N HIS A 226 -5.32 -10.40 -8.47
CA HIS A 226 -6.35 -11.12 -7.73
C HIS A 226 -6.75 -10.37 -6.46
N VAL A 227 -7.96 -9.82 -6.44
CA VAL A 227 -8.54 -9.27 -5.21
C VAL A 227 -8.92 -10.41 -4.26
N MET A 228 -8.38 -10.37 -3.04
CA MET A 228 -8.57 -11.43 -2.03
C MET A 228 -9.47 -10.98 -0.88
N GLN A 229 -9.96 -11.94 -0.09
CA GLN A 229 -10.71 -11.69 1.15
C GLN A 229 -10.11 -12.51 2.29
N TYR A 230 -10.06 -11.94 3.49
CA TYR A 230 -9.55 -12.59 4.70
C TYR A 230 -10.42 -12.28 5.93
N GLY A 231 -10.28 -13.09 6.99
CA GLY A 231 -10.96 -12.89 8.26
C GLY A 231 -12.41 -13.37 8.26
N ALA A 232 -13.28 -12.61 8.92
CA ALA A 232 -14.70 -12.90 9.17
C ALA A 232 -15.55 -12.79 7.89
N LEU A 233 -15.47 -13.80 7.00
CA LEU A 233 -16.18 -13.81 5.72
C LEU A 233 -17.71 -13.80 5.84
N GLU A 234 -18.27 -14.12 7.01
CA GLU A 234 -19.70 -13.98 7.31
C GLU A 234 -20.16 -12.51 7.26
N LEU A 235 -19.25 -11.54 7.43
CA LEU A 235 -19.56 -10.12 7.31
C LEU A 235 -19.92 -9.73 5.87
N ASN A 236 -19.60 -10.55 4.87
CA ASN A 236 -19.92 -10.33 3.45
C ASN A 236 -21.40 -9.99 3.18
N VAL A 237 -22.33 -10.49 4.02
CA VAL A 237 -23.76 -10.24 3.86
C VAL A 237 -24.19 -8.84 4.33
N GLN A 238 -23.33 -8.14 5.08
CA GLN A 238 -23.62 -6.79 5.55
C GLN A 238 -23.59 -5.77 4.41
N ARG A 239 -24.36 -4.70 4.57
CA ARG A 239 -24.48 -3.62 3.59
C ARG A 239 -23.32 -2.64 3.73
N LEU A 240 -22.82 -2.14 2.61
CA LEU A 240 -21.78 -1.09 2.58
C LEU A 240 -22.19 0.14 3.39
N PHE A 241 -23.49 0.46 3.38
CA PHE A 241 -24.08 1.55 4.16
C PHE A 241 -23.66 1.54 5.64
N SER A 242 -23.51 0.36 6.25
CA SER A 242 -23.11 0.24 7.66
C SER A 242 -21.72 0.79 7.97
N TYR A 243 -20.86 0.91 6.96
CA TYR A 243 -19.45 1.28 7.11
C TYR A 243 -19.13 2.65 6.51
N ILE A 244 -19.66 2.95 5.32
CA ILE A 244 -19.31 4.15 4.55
C ILE A 244 -20.50 5.07 4.23
N GLY A 245 -21.69 4.75 4.76
CA GLY A 245 -22.93 5.52 4.53
C GLY A 245 -23.49 5.33 3.12
N THR A 246 -24.41 6.20 2.67
CA THR A 246 -24.88 6.25 1.28
C THR A 246 -25.18 7.68 0.91
N ASP A 247 -24.79 8.12 -0.30
CA ASP A 247 -25.16 9.44 -0.79
C ASP A 247 -26.67 9.47 -1.09
N PRO A 248 -27.47 10.37 -0.49
CA PRO A 248 -28.89 10.49 -0.81
C PRO A 248 -29.17 10.79 -2.30
N ALA A 249 -28.21 11.38 -3.03
CA ALA A 249 -28.33 11.58 -4.47
C ALA A 249 -28.43 10.26 -5.25
N ASN A 250 -27.95 9.16 -4.68
CA ASN A 250 -27.93 7.83 -5.30
C ASN A 250 -29.12 6.96 -4.85
N ASP A 251 -30.11 7.49 -4.13
CA ASP A 251 -31.21 6.66 -3.60
C ASP A 251 -31.95 5.86 -4.70
N GLY A 252 -32.03 6.40 -5.92
CA GLY A 252 -32.62 5.75 -7.10
C GLY A 252 -31.71 4.74 -7.80
N ASN A 253 -30.41 4.71 -7.51
CA ASN A 253 -29.42 3.85 -8.17
C ASN A 253 -29.26 2.53 -7.41
N THR A 254 -30.30 1.71 -7.37
CA THR A 254 -30.25 0.41 -6.72
C THR A 254 -29.20 -0.48 -7.38
N PHE A 255 -28.46 -1.23 -6.57
CA PHE A 255 -27.48 -2.19 -7.05
C PHE A 255 -28.11 -3.24 -7.97
N ILE A 256 -27.53 -3.43 -9.16
CA ILE A 256 -27.87 -4.49 -10.12
C ILE A 256 -26.54 -5.01 -10.69
N GLU A 257 -26.33 -6.33 -10.73
CA GLU A 257 -25.05 -6.93 -11.17
C GLU A 257 -24.65 -6.50 -12.60
N ASP A 258 -25.61 -6.23 -13.50
CA ASP A 258 -25.35 -5.80 -14.89
C ASP A 258 -24.94 -4.31 -15.03
N ASN A 259 -25.01 -3.50 -13.97
CA ASN A 259 -24.63 -2.08 -14.00
C ASN A 259 -23.15 -1.84 -13.65
N SER A 260 -22.28 -2.81 -13.92
CA SER A 260 -20.84 -2.69 -13.64
C SER A 260 -20.23 -1.50 -14.39
N LEU A 261 -19.43 -0.70 -13.69
CA LEU A 261 -18.68 0.41 -14.29
C LEU A 261 -17.71 -0.10 -15.37
N PRO A 262 -17.36 0.76 -16.35
CA PRO A 262 -16.42 0.39 -17.41
C PRO A 262 -15.09 -0.11 -16.82
N SER A 263 -14.64 -1.27 -17.29
CA SER A 263 -13.28 -1.76 -17.04
C SER A 263 -12.35 -1.25 -18.15
N PHE A 264 -11.15 -0.82 -17.77
CA PHE A 264 -10.14 -0.35 -18.69
C PHE A 264 -8.97 -1.33 -18.73
N SER A 265 -8.43 -1.57 -19.92
CA SER A 265 -7.51 -2.68 -20.16
C SER A 265 -6.07 -2.43 -19.74
N LYS A 266 -5.72 -1.20 -19.32
CA LYS A 266 -4.32 -0.84 -19.06
C LYS A 266 -4.15 -0.15 -17.71
N ALA A 267 -3.13 -0.61 -17.00
CA ALA A 267 -2.68 -0.11 -15.71
C ALA A 267 -1.16 -0.27 -15.63
N VAL A 268 -0.52 0.47 -14.73
CA VAL A 268 0.93 0.47 -14.53
C VAL A 268 1.24 -0.27 -13.24
N ASN A 269 2.20 -1.19 -13.25
CA ASN A 269 2.61 -1.86 -12.02
C ASN A 269 3.08 -0.80 -11.01
N GLN A 270 2.64 -0.88 -9.74
CA GLN A 270 2.98 0.14 -8.74
C GLN A 270 4.48 0.40 -8.60
N ARG A 271 5.32 -0.63 -8.76
CA ARG A 271 6.76 -0.47 -8.69
C ARG A 271 7.28 0.37 -9.86
N ASP A 272 6.60 0.41 -11.00
CA ASP A 272 7.01 1.17 -12.18
C ASP A 272 6.31 2.53 -12.30
N ALA A 273 5.27 2.80 -11.50
CA ALA A 273 4.57 4.09 -11.49
C ALA A 273 5.52 5.27 -11.21
N ASP A 274 6.46 5.13 -10.27
CA ASP A 274 7.52 6.12 -10.03
C ASP A 274 8.34 6.41 -11.28
N LEU A 275 8.71 5.34 -12.02
CA LEU A 275 9.52 5.46 -13.23
C LEU A 275 8.74 6.12 -14.35
N VAL A 276 7.42 5.91 -14.43
CA VAL A 276 6.55 6.67 -15.35
C VAL A 276 6.68 8.17 -15.05
N TYR A 277 6.59 8.58 -13.80
CA TYR A 277 6.77 9.99 -13.42
C TYR A 277 8.15 10.53 -13.83
N PHE A 278 9.24 9.89 -13.42
CA PHE A 278 10.59 10.35 -13.77
C PHE A 278 10.82 10.39 -15.29
N TRP A 279 10.27 9.41 -16.02
CA TRP A 279 10.34 9.36 -17.48
C TRP A 279 9.54 10.47 -18.14
N GLN A 280 8.31 10.74 -17.69
CA GLN A 280 7.49 11.83 -18.24
C GLN A 280 8.12 13.19 -17.99
N LYS A 281 8.59 13.43 -16.75
CA LYS A 281 9.33 14.63 -16.36
C LYS A 281 10.54 14.85 -17.25
N TYR A 282 11.35 13.82 -17.50
CA TYR A 282 12.49 13.92 -18.42
C TYR A 282 12.06 14.17 -19.88
N ARG A 283 11.08 13.40 -20.38
CA ARG A 283 10.70 13.38 -21.80
C ARG A 283 10.10 14.69 -22.27
N LYS A 284 9.29 15.36 -21.44
CA LYS A 284 8.58 16.61 -21.81
C LYS A 284 9.50 17.84 -21.85
N LEU A 285 10.67 17.78 -21.22
CA LEU A 285 11.62 18.90 -21.17
C LEU A 285 12.43 19.05 -22.46
N ALA A 286 12.84 20.28 -22.78
CA ALA A 286 13.64 20.59 -23.97
C ALA A 286 15.07 20.03 -23.89
N ASP A 287 15.58 19.50 -25.01
CA ASP A 287 16.83 18.69 -25.09
C ASP A 287 18.10 19.34 -24.52
N SER A 288 18.18 20.68 -24.51
CA SER A 288 19.33 21.44 -24.02
C SER A 288 19.09 22.16 -22.69
N SER A 289 17.94 21.93 -22.04
CA SER A 289 17.60 22.63 -20.79
C SER A 289 18.35 22.05 -19.58
N HIS A 290 18.77 22.91 -18.66
CA HIS A 290 19.31 22.48 -17.36
C HIS A 290 18.33 21.56 -16.62
N ALA A 291 17.04 21.88 -16.66
CA ALA A 291 15.98 21.05 -16.06
C ALA A 291 15.96 19.61 -16.61
N LYS A 292 16.17 19.40 -17.92
CA LYS A 292 16.22 18.05 -18.49
C LYS A 292 17.42 17.25 -17.99
N ASN A 293 18.56 17.90 -17.79
CA ASN A 293 19.74 17.26 -17.22
C ASN A 293 19.51 16.83 -15.76
N GLU A 294 18.85 17.66 -14.95
CA GLU A 294 18.47 17.29 -13.58
C GLU A 294 17.45 16.14 -13.56
N ALA A 295 16.39 16.21 -14.38
CA ALA A 295 15.42 15.12 -14.48
C ALA A 295 16.07 13.79 -14.95
N ARG A 296 17.02 13.86 -15.88
CA ARG A 296 17.82 12.70 -16.30
C ARG A 296 18.64 12.14 -15.16
N LYS A 297 19.26 12.99 -14.34
CA LYS A 297 20.05 12.59 -13.18
C LYS A 297 19.15 11.88 -12.15
N GLU A 298 18.00 12.46 -11.81
CA GLU A 298 17.02 11.85 -10.91
C GLU A 298 16.59 10.45 -11.40
N LEU A 299 16.24 10.31 -12.68
CA LEU A 299 15.88 9.02 -13.28
C LEU A 299 17.02 7.99 -13.17
N LEU A 300 18.26 8.40 -13.50
CA LEU A 300 19.42 7.52 -13.40
C LEU A 300 19.75 7.13 -11.95
N GLU A 301 19.56 8.03 -10.99
CA GLU A 301 19.73 7.74 -9.57
C GLU A 301 18.72 6.71 -9.08
N VAL A 302 17.43 6.84 -9.44
CA VAL A 302 16.40 5.84 -9.09
C VAL A 302 16.76 4.48 -9.69
N MET A 303 17.09 4.43 -11.00
CA MET A 303 17.45 3.18 -11.67
C MET A 303 18.70 2.52 -11.08
N ALA A 304 19.73 3.32 -10.76
CA ALA A 304 20.96 2.82 -10.15
C ALA A 304 20.71 2.25 -8.76
N HIS A 305 19.86 2.91 -7.96
CA HIS A 305 19.45 2.39 -6.66
C HIS A 305 18.73 1.05 -6.77
N ARG A 306 17.75 0.94 -7.68
CA ARG A 306 17.00 -0.31 -7.92
C ARG A 306 17.93 -1.47 -8.30
N SER A 307 18.82 -1.22 -9.26
CA SER A 307 19.83 -2.18 -9.71
C SER A 307 20.78 -2.62 -8.58
N HIS A 308 21.22 -1.66 -7.75
CA HIS A 308 22.06 -1.94 -6.58
C HIS A 308 21.35 -2.85 -5.58
N VAL A 309 20.10 -2.53 -5.20
CA VAL A 309 19.32 -3.33 -4.24
C VAL A 309 19.08 -4.74 -4.79
N ASP A 310 18.63 -4.86 -6.03
CA ASP A 310 18.38 -6.16 -6.67
C ASP A 310 19.65 -7.03 -6.70
N SER A 311 20.75 -6.47 -7.23
CA SER A 311 22.03 -7.19 -7.34
C SER A 311 22.61 -7.57 -5.99
N SER A 312 22.44 -6.72 -4.97
CA SER A 312 22.92 -6.98 -3.61
C SER A 312 22.18 -8.16 -2.97
N VAL A 313 20.85 -8.20 -3.09
CA VAL A 313 20.04 -9.30 -2.53
C VAL A 313 20.33 -10.61 -3.24
N GLU A 314 20.44 -10.60 -4.58
CA GLU A 314 20.78 -11.79 -5.37
C GLU A 314 22.18 -12.33 -5.02
N LEU A 315 23.18 -11.45 -4.87
CA LEU A 315 24.53 -11.84 -4.48
C LEU A 315 24.57 -12.39 -3.05
N ILE A 316 23.88 -11.76 -2.10
CA ILE A 316 23.76 -12.28 -0.72
C ILE A 316 23.14 -13.68 -0.71
N GLY A 317 22.05 -13.90 -1.46
CA GLY A 317 21.45 -15.23 -1.59
C GLY A 317 22.42 -16.26 -2.15
N SER A 318 23.16 -15.88 -3.20
CA SER A 318 24.16 -16.75 -3.82
C SER A 318 25.33 -17.09 -2.89
N LEU A 319 25.74 -16.14 -2.04
CA LEU A 319 26.80 -16.36 -1.05
C LEU A 319 26.34 -17.22 0.14
N LEU A 320 25.06 -17.16 0.51
CA LEU A 320 24.50 -17.95 1.61
C LEU A 320 24.19 -19.40 1.21
N PHE A 321 23.62 -19.58 0.01
CA PHE A 321 23.04 -20.86 -0.40
C PHE A 321 23.72 -21.48 -1.62
N GLY A 322 24.68 -20.79 -2.23
CA GLY A 322 25.29 -21.20 -3.50
C GLY A 322 24.56 -20.62 -4.72
N SER A 323 25.23 -20.59 -5.88
CA SER A 323 24.73 -19.94 -7.10
C SER A 323 23.50 -20.60 -7.71
N GLU A 324 23.31 -21.90 -7.52
CA GLU A 324 22.14 -22.63 -8.03
C GLU A 324 20.94 -22.50 -7.08
N ASP A 325 21.16 -22.70 -5.78
CA ASP A 325 20.08 -22.72 -4.79
C ASP A 325 19.67 -21.33 -4.29
N GLY A 326 20.58 -20.35 -4.30
CA GLY A 326 20.30 -18.97 -3.85
C GLY A 326 19.05 -18.39 -4.48
N PRO A 327 18.97 -18.27 -5.82
CA PRO A 327 17.76 -17.76 -6.48
C PRO A 327 16.50 -18.57 -6.18
N ARG A 328 16.61 -19.90 -6.04
CA ARG A 328 15.45 -20.78 -5.75
C ARG A 328 14.91 -20.53 -4.33
N VAL A 329 15.81 -20.47 -3.35
CA VAL A 329 15.45 -20.22 -1.94
C VAL A 329 14.88 -18.81 -1.78
N LEU A 330 15.53 -17.79 -2.33
CA LEU A 330 15.08 -16.41 -2.16
C LEU A 330 13.69 -16.15 -2.78
N LYS A 331 13.40 -16.77 -3.93
CA LYS A 331 12.15 -16.58 -4.66
C LYS A 331 11.04 -17.58 -4.26
N ALA A 332 11.31 -18.51 -3.34
CA ALA A 332 10.33 -19.51 -2.93
C ALA A 332 9.07 -18.85 -2.35
N VAL A 333 7.90 -19.29 -2.81
CA VAL A 333 6.59 -18.85 -2.33
C VAL A 333 6.02 -19.95 -1.44
N ARG A 334 5.59 -19.59 -0.23
CA ARG A 334 4.90 -20.53 0.67
C ARG A 334 3.52 -20.89 0.14
N ALA A 335 2.95 -21.96 0.69
CA ALA A 335 1.61 -22.39 0.26
C ALA A 335 0.55 -21.34 0.69
N PRO A 336 -0.54 -21.16 -0.07
CA PRO A 336 -1.62 -20.28 0.34
C PRO A 336 -2.16 -20.62 1.73
N GLY A 337 -2.40 -19.60 2.55
CA GLY A 337 -2.80 -19.72 3.96
C GLY A 337 -1.65 -19.83 4.96
N GLU A 338 -0.40 -19.99 4.53
CA GLU A 338 0.77 -19.96 5.42
C GLU A 338 1.26 -18.52 5.64
N PRO A 339 1.75 -18.18 6.85
CA PRO A 339 2.38 -16.87 7.06
C PRO A 339 3.67 -16.77 6.26
N LEU A 340 4.02 -15.56 5.81
CA LEU A 340 5.24 -15.30 5.04
C LEU A 340 6.52 -15.80 5.74
N VAL A 341 6.61 -15.54 7.05
CA VAL A 341 7.76 -15.88 7.89
C VAL A 341 7.27 -16.42 9.23
N ASP A 342 7.99 -17.38 9.79
CA ASP A 342 7.67 -17.92 11.12
C ASP A 342 8.18 -17.00 12.24
N ASP A 343 9.34 -16.35 12.02
CA ASP A 343 9.96 -15.43 12.96
C ASP A 343 10.06 -14.00 12.36
N TRP A 344 9.09 -13.16 12.71
CA TRP A 344 9.03 -11.76 12.30
C TRP A 344 10.14 -10.89 12.93
N SER A 345 10.66 -11.29 14.09
CA SER A 345 11.80 -10.61 14.72
C SER A 345 13.09 -10.89 13.94
N CYS A 346 13.25 -12.11 13.43
CA CYS A 346 14.31 -12.45 12.49
C CYS A 346 14.18 -11.59 11.21
N LEU A 347 13.00 -11.50 10.61
CA LEU A 347 12.78 -10.72 9.38
C LEU A 347 13.21 -9.25 9.57
N LYS A 348 12.68 -8.59 10.60
CA LYS A 348 13.03 -7.20 10.94
C LYS A 348 14.54 -7.03 11.19
N SER A 349 15.19 -8.04 11.79
CA SER A 349 16.63 -8.01 12.07
C SER A 349 17.50 -8.23 10.83
N ILE A 350 17.09 -9.11 9.91
CA ILE A 350 17.77 -9.29 8.62
C ILE A 350 17.66 -8.02 7.78
N VAL A 351 16.49 -7.37 7.74
CA VAL A 351 16.30 -6.09 7.03
C VAL A 351 17.25 -5.01 7.56
N ARG A 352 17.27 -4.78 8.89
CA ARG A 352 18.20 -3.83 9.51
C ARG A 352 19.66 -4.17 9.20
N THR A 353 20.00 -5.46 9.21
CA THR A 353 21.36 -5.93 8.94
C THR A 353 21.77 -5.67 7.49
N PHE A 354 20.87 -5.94 6.54
CA PHE A 354 21.08 -5.60 5.14
C PHE A 354 21.29 -4.10 4.97
N GLU A 355 20.38 -3.27 5.49
CA GLU A 355 20.44 -1.82 5.30
C GLU A 355 21.67 -1.17 5.95
N ALA A 356 22.15 -1.72 7.07
CA ALA A 356 23.38 -1.26 7.72
C ALA A 356 24.65 -1.49 6.89
N ARG A 357 24.60 -2.38 5.88
CA ARG A 357 25.74 -2.70 5.00
C ARG A 357 25.54 -2.21 3.58
N CYS A 358 24.32 -2.32 3.06
CA CYS A 358 23.99 -2.09 1.66
C CYS A 358 23.24 -0.77 1.43
N GLY A 359 22.85 -0.04 2.48
CA GLY A 359 22.02 1.16 2.38
C GLY A 359 20.53 0.84 2.42
N SER A 360 19.71 1.89 2.50
CA SER A 360 18.24 1.76 2.62
C SER A 360 17.65 0.96 1.46
N LEU A 361 16.59 0.20 1.75
CA LEU A 361 15.76 -0.45 0.74
C LEU A 361 14.86 0.53 -0.01
N ALA A 362 14.51 1.67 0.62
CA ALA A 362 13.41 2.53 0.19
C ALA A 362 12.10 1.72 -0.04
N GLN A 363 11.08 2.35 -0.62
CA GLN A 363 9.83 1.66 -0.92
C GLN A 363 10.00 0.58 -2.00
N TYR A 364 10.90 0.80 -2.97
CA TYR A 364 11.19 -0.19 -4.02
C TYR A 364 11.70 -1.52 -3.46
N GLY A 365 12.66 -1.47 -2.53
CA GLY A 365 13.34 -2.64 -2.00
C GLY A 365 12.45 -3.52 -1.12
N MET A 366 11.26 -3.06 -0.72
CA MET A 366 10.27 -3.89 -0.02
C MET A 366 9.90 -5.16 -0.81
N LYS A 367 10.08 -5.20 -2.14
CA LYS A 367 9.92 -6.44 -2.94
C LYS A 367 10.77 -7.62 -2.43
N HIS A 368 11.91 -7.32 -1.82
CA HIS A 368 12.86 -8.33 -1.33
C HIS A 368 12.51 -8.84 0.06
N MET A 369 11.42 -8.38 0.66
CA MET A 369 11.00 -8.83 1.99
C MET A 369 10.75 -10.34 2.04
N ARG A 370 10.27 -10.95 0.95
CA ARG A 370 10.20 -12.41 0.83
C ARG A 370 11.57 -13.08 0.80
N SER A 371 12.54 -12.51 0.10
CA SER A 371 13.93 -13.00 0.10
C SER A 371 14.48 -13.05 1.54
N PHE A 372 14.25 -11.99 2.32
CA PHE A 372 14.66 -11.94 3.72
C PHE A 372 13.88 -12.90 4.62
N ALA A 373 12.56 -13.05 4.39
CA ALA A 373 11.74 -14.04 5.08
C ALA A 373 12.24 -15.47 4.81
N ASN A 374 12.58 -15.78 3.57
CA ASN A 374 13.11 -17.09 3.18
C ASN A 374 14.47 -17.38 3.80
N MET A 375 15.32 -16.35 4.00
CA MET A 375 16.54 -16.51 4.79
C MET A 375 16.22 -16.92 6.25
N CYS A 376 15.26 -16.25 6.90
CA CYS A 376 14.81 -16.61 8.24
C CYS A 376 14.23 -18.03 8.31
N ASN A 377 13.36 -18.37 7.36
CA ASN A 377 12.72 -19.69 7.27
C ASN A 377 13.74 -20.81 7.02
N ALA A 378 14.87 -20.51 6.38
CA ALA A 378 16.00 -21.41 6.21
C ALA A 378 16.95 -21.48 7.43
N GLY A 379 16.63 -20.80 8.53
CA GLY A 379 17.43 -20.77 9.75
C GLY A 379 18.69 -19.90 9.66
N ILE A 380 18.76 -18.97 8.71
CA ILE A 380 19.90 -18.05 8.59
C ILE A 380 19.80 -16.95 9.65
N LEU A 381 20.86 -16.81 10.43
CA LEU A 381 20.97 -15.79 11.46
C LEU A 381 21.43 -14.44 10.87
N PRO A 382 21.02 -13.29 11.46
CA PRO A 382 21.45 -11.97 11.03
C PRO A 382 22.99 -11.81 10.95
N GLU A 383 23.76 -12.46 11.82
CA GLU A 383 25.22 -12.40 11.81
C GLU A 383 25.82 -13.00 10.53
N ALA A 384 25.19 -14.05 9.99
CA ALA A 384 25.61 -14.66 8.73
C ALA A 384 25.30 -13.70 7.57
N VAL A 385 24.10 -13.10 7.55
CA VAL A 385 23.71 -12.07 6.59
C VAL A 385 24.69 -10.89 6.63
N SER A 386 25.07 -10.42 7.82
CA SER A 386 26.00 -9.29 7.96
C SER A 386 27.36 -9.56 7.30
N LYS A 387 27.89 -10.79 7.44
CA LYS A 387 29.17 -11.20 6.86
C LYS A 387 29.15 -11.25 5.34
N VAL A 388 28.07 -11.76 4.76
CA VAL A 388 27.93 -11.83 3.29
C VAL A 388 27.52 -10.48 2.71
N ALA A 389 26.73 -9.68 3.42
CA ALA A 389 26.36 -8.33 3.00
C ALA A 389 27.58 -7.41 2.97
N ALA A 390 28.54 -7.57 3.88
CA ALA A 390 29.82 -6.86 3.83
C ALA A 390 30.69 -7.25 2.63
N GLN A 391 30.49 -8.44 2.04
CA GLN A 391 31.15 -8.85 0.81
C GLN A 391 30.40 -8.37 -0.44
N ALA A 392 29.07 -8.41 -0.40
CA ALA A 392 28.22 -7.95 -1.50
C ALA A 392 28.23 -6.43 -1.66
N CYS A 393 28.33 -5.70 -0.56
CA CYS A 393 28.26 -4.24 -0.50
C CYS A 393 29.54 -3.70 0.14
N SER A 394 30.53 -3.32 -0.67
CA SER A 394 31.80 -2.78 -0.18
C SER A 394 31.64 -1.46 0.56
N SER A 395 30.61 -0.69 0.21
CA SER A 395 30.24 0.58 0.81
C SER A 395 28.77 0.88 0.56
N ILE A 396 28.12 1.62 1.46
CA ILE A 396 26.77 2.16 1.22
C ILE A 396 26.84 3.14 0.05
N PRO A 397 26.00 2.99 -1.01
CA PRO A 397 25.97 3.93 -2.11
C PRO A 397 25.64 5.35 -1.63
N SER A 398 26.29 6.37 -2.19
CA SER A 398 26.03 7.79 -1.91
C SER A 398 24.73 8.32 -2.52
N ASN A 399 23.93 7.44 -3.10
CA ASN A 399 22.67 7.74 -3.76
C ASN A 399 21.63 8.18 -2.71
N PRO A 400 20.83 9.24 -2.97
CA PRO A 400 19.78 9.70 -2.04
C PRO A 400 18.81 8.61 -1.57
N TRP A 401 18.47 7.67 -2.45
CA TRP A 401 17.56 6.55 -2.17
C TRP A 401 18.18 5.48 -1.26
N SER A 402 19.50 5.38 -1.22
CA SER A 402 20.23 4.44 -0.34
C SER A 402 20.56 5.04 1.04
N SER A 403 20.15 6.30 1.28
CA SER A 403 20.42 6.99 2.55
C SER A 403 19.68 6.37 3.72
N ILE A 404 20.42 6.03 4.78
CA ILE A 404 19.90 5.52 6.05
C ILE A 404 19.69 6.62 7.10
N HIS A 405 19.92 7.89 6.74
CA HIS A 405 19.81 9.01 7.69
C HIS A 405 18.39 9.21 8.24
N LYS A 406 17.37 8.73 7.52
CA LYS A 406 15.97 8.81 7.93
C LYS A 406 15.53 7.67 8.86
N GLY A 407 16.38 6.67 9.08
CA GLY A 407 16.07 5.46 9.83
C GLY A 407 16.18 4.19 8.98
N PHE A 408 15.89 3.06 9.62
CA PHE A 408 15.82 1.75 8.99
C PHE A 408 14.37 1.39 8.65
N SER A 409 14.17 0.58 7.62
CA SER A 409 12.87 0.09 7.17
C SER A 409 12.18 -0.84 8.18
N ALA A 410 12.89 -1.32 9.22
CA ALA A 410 12.40 -2.30 10.20
C ALA A 410 12.78 -2.01 11.65
#